data_AF-A0A6F8UYV9-F1
#
_entry.id   AF-A0A6F8UYV9-F1
#
_cell.length_a   1.000
_cell.length_b   1.000
_cell.length_c   1.000
_cell.angle_alpha   90.00
_cell.angle_beta   90.00
_cell.angle_gamma   90.00
#
_symmetry.space_group_name_H-M   'P 1'
#
loop_
_entity.id
_entity.type
_entity.pdbx_description
1 polymer ?
#
loop_
_entity_poly.entity_id
_entity_poly.type
_entity_poly.pdbx_seq_one_letter_code
_entity_poly.pdbx_strand_id
1 'polypeptide(L)'
;MRKISIVLAFTAGFSGFALAQNRSAYETGMRIAAQRGYTGAKAACLARVFQSYASLQPFGRANRVSYAVEGPKVRALKHELYQRCGINI
;
A
#
# COMPACT_ATOMS: atom_id res chain seq x y z
N MET A 1 5.92 41.33 -46.74
CA MET A 1 5.14 40.08 -46.56
C MET A 1 5.91 39.15 -45.62
N ARG A 2 5.61 39.17 -44.31
CA ARG A 2 6.29 38.35 -43.29
C ARG A 2 5.53 37.03 -43.13
N LYS A 3 6.13 35.92 -43.56
CA LYS A 3 5.59 34.57 -43.39
C LYS A 3 5.76 34.16 -41.92
N ILE A 4 4.66 34.13 -41.17
CA ILE A 4 4.59 33.64 -39.79
C ILE A 4 4.57 32.12 -39.85
N SER A 5 5.66 31.47 -39.45
CA SER A 5 5.70 30.02 -39.29
C SER A 5 5.14 29.67 -37.90
N ILE A 6 3.90 29.19 -37.88
CA ILE A 6 3.25 28.62 -36.70
C ILE A 6 3.92 27.27 -36.43
N VAL A 7 4.80 27.22 -35.43
CA VAL A 7 5.25 25.95 -34.86
C VAL A 7 4.16 25.49 -33.89
N LEU A 8 3.31 24.60 -34.37
CA LEU A 8 2.43 23.77 -33.55
C LEU A 8 3.32 22.90 -32.64
N ALA A 9 3.62 23.39 -31.45
CA ALA A 9 4.16 22.58 -30.38
C ALA A 9 3.02 21.70 -29.84
N PHE A 10 2.85 20.54 -30.48
CA PHE A 10 2.08 19.42 -29.97
C PHE A 10 2.90 18.80 -28.83
N THR A 11 2.92 19.44 -27.66
CA THR A 11 3.48 18.81 -26.46
C THR A 11 2.50 17.75 -25.99
N ALA A 12 2.82 16.50 -26.35
CA ALA A 12 2.39 15.30 -25.64
C ALA A 12 2.38 15.60 -24.12
N GLY A 13 1.28 15.37 -23.41
CA GLY A 13 0.77 14.03 -23.18
C GLY A 13 1.62 13.38 -22.09
N PHE A 14 0.99 13.04 -20.96
CA PHE A 14 1.55 12.30 -19.82
C PHE A 14 2.44 13.05 -18.83
N SER A 15 1.84 13.93 -18.03
CA SER A 15 2.38 14.27 -16.70
C SER A 15 1.32 13.98 -15.66
N GLY A 16 1.25 12.72 -15.24
CA GLY A 16 0.29 12.30 -14.23
C GLY A 16 0.08 10.80 -14.14
N PHE A 17 1.14 9.99 -14.27
CA PHE A 17 1.18 8.80 -13.44
C PHE A 17 1.18 9.33 -12.00
N ALA A 18 -0.02 9.50 -11.45
CA ALA A 18 -0.21 9.47 -10.02
C ALA A 18 0.50 8.18 -9.62
N LEU A 19 1.69 8.34 -9.05
CA LEU A 19 2.39 7.29 -8.33
C LEU A 19 1.31 6.75 -7.39
N ALA A 20 0.70 5.63 -7.80
CA ALA A 20 -0.07 4.80 -6.92
C ALA A 20 0.88 4.60 -5.76
N GLN A 21 0.58 5.27 -4.64
CA GLN A 21 1.52 5.45 -3.55
C GLN A 21 2.04 4.05 -3.24
N ASN A 22 3.28 3.78 -3.61
CA ASN A 22 3.87 2.44 -3.63
C ASN A 22 4.24 2.09 -2.18
N ARG A 23 3.26 2.21 -1.29
CA ARG A 23 3.40 1.87 0.11
C ARG A 23 3.56 0.38 0.16
N SER A 24 4.72 -0.06 0.58
CA SER A 24 4.99 -1.48 0.74
C SER A 24 3.95 -2.12 1.67
N ALA A 25 3.82 -3.45 1.57
CA ALA A 25 3.01 -4.20 2.52
C ALA A 25 3.45 -3.91 3.98
N TYR A 26 4.76 -3.70 4.19
CA TYR A 26 5.31 -3.30 5.48
C TYR A 26 4.76 -1.96 5.96
N GLU A 27 4.77 -0.91 5.13
CA GLU A 27 4.24 0.41 5.51
C GLU A 27 2.74 0.37 5.79
N THR A 28 2.00 -0.43 5.02
CA THR A 28 0.58 -0.72 5.29
C THR A 28 0.42 -1.38 6.66
N GLY A 29 1.25 -2.38 6.96
CA GLY A 29 1.30 -3.03 8.27
C GLY A 29 1.66 -2.08 9.42
N MET A 30 2.65 -1.20 9.24
CA MET A 30 3.01 -0.17 10.22
C MET A 30 1.86 0.79 10.50
N ARG A 31 1.11 1.18 9.46
CA ARG A 31 -0.09 2.02 9.62
C ARG A 31 -1.19 1.30 10.38
N ILE A 32 -1.42 0.01 10.10
CA ILE A 32 -2.39 -0.81 10.84
C ILE A 32 -1.96 -0.94 12.30
N ALA A 33 -0.67 -1.17 12.56
CA ALA A 33 -0.12 -1.21 13.91
C ALA A 33 -0.39 0.10 14.67
N ALA A 34 -0.07 1.24 14.05
CA ALA A 34 -0.31 2.56 14.64
C ALA A 34 -1.80 2.82 14.90
N GLN A 35 -2.68 2.46 13.97
CA GLN A 35 -4.15 2.56 14.14
C GLN A 35 -4.68 1.70 15.30
N ARG A 36 -3.99 0.61 15.62
CA ARG A 36 -4.31 -0.30 16.72
C ARG A 36 -3.62 0.10 18.04
N GLY A 37 -2.84 1.18 18.06
CA GLY A 37 -2.10 1.64 19.23
C GLY A 37 -0.78 0.90 19.51
N TYR A 38 -0.31 0.07 18.57
CA TYR A 38 1.00 -0.57 18.69
C TYR A 38 2.11 0.35 18.19
N THR A 39 3.20 0.44 18.96
CA THR A 39 4.39 1.23 18.63
C THR A 39 5.67 0.40 18.81
N GLY A 40 6.80 0.96 18.40
CA GLY A 40 8.13 0.36 18.59
C GLY A 40 8.25 -1.06 18.01
N ALA A 41 8.83 -1.97 18.81
CA ALA A 41 9.09 -3.34 18.38
C ALA A 41 7.81 -4.13 18.01
N LYS A 42 6.69 -3.88 18.70
CA LYS A 42 5.41 -4.53 18.39
C LYS A 42 4.85 -4.07 17.04
N ALA A 43 4.96 -2.79 16.73
CA ALA A 43 4.55 -2.27 15.42
C ALA A 43 5.38 -2.85 14.28
N ALA A 44 6.70 -2.89 14.44
CA ALA A 44 7.61 -3.49 13.46
C ALA A 44 7.34 -5.00 13.27
N CYS A 45 7.08 -5.72 14.36
CA CYS A 45 6.74 -7.15 14.31
C CYS A 45 5.43 -7.38 13.53
N LEU A 46 4.38 -6.58 13.83
CA LEU A 46 3.12 -6.64 13.11
C LEU A 46 3.32 -6.36 11.62
N ALA A 47 4.09 -5.34 11.28
CA ALA A 47 4.35 -4.97 9.89
C ALA A 47 5.07 -6.06 9.10
N ARG A 48 6.05 -6.75 9.70
CA ARG A 48 6.73 -7.90 9.09
C ARG A 48 5.79 -9.08 8.87
N VAL A 49 5.02 -9.44 9.89
CA VAL A 49 4.04 -10.53 9.78
C VAL A 49 2.99 -10.19 8.73
N PHE A 50 2.44 -8.98 8.76
CA PHE A 50 1.49 -8.51 7.75
C PHE A 50 2.06 -8.59 6.34
N GLN A 51 3.31 -8.17 6.12
CA GLN A 51 3.99 -8.26 4.82
C GLN A 51 4.03 -9.69 4.27
N SER A 52 4.18 -10.72 5.11
CA SER A 52 4.22 -12.11 4.67
C SER A 52 2.86 -12.66 4.21
N TYR A 53 1.75 -12.10 4.71
CA TYR A 53 0.39 -12.55 4.36
C TYR A 53 -0.33 -11.61 3.40
N ALA A 54 0.15 -10.38 3.27
CA ALA A 54 -0.49 -9.36 2.46
C ALA A 54 -0.28 -9.62 0.97
N SER A 55 -1.35 -9.39 0.23
CA SER A 55 -1.43 -9.46 -1.23
C SER A 55 -1.98 -8.15 -1.75
N LEU A 56 -1.60 -7.77 -2.97
CA LEU A 56 -2.23 -6.64 -3.65
C LEU A 56 -3.68 -7.00 -3.95
N GLN A 57 -4.61 -6.21 -3.43
CA GLN A 57 -6.04 -6.36 -3.66
C GLN A 57 -6.64 -5.06 -4.18
N PRO A 58 -7.70 -5.13 -5.00
CA PRO A 58 -8.47 -3.97 -5.40
C PRO A 58 -9.03 -3.25 -4.17
N PHE A 59 -8.84 -1.94 -4.09
CA PHE A 59 -9.32 -1.13 -2.98
C PHE A 59 -10.22 0.00 -3.50
N GLY A 60 -11.51 -0.07 -3.19
CA GLY A 60 -12.51 0.96 -3.53
C GLY A 60 -12.96 0.95 -4.99
N ARG A 61 -13.54 2.07 -5.44
CA ARG A 61 -13.98 2.27 -6.84
C ARG A 61 -12.85 2.90 -7.66
N ALA A 62 -12.53 2.27 -8.79
CA ALA A 62 -11.55 2.64 -9.81
C ALA A 62 -10.06 2.47 -9.44
N ASN A 63 -9.43 1.48 -10.09
CA ASN A 63 -7.99 1.32 -10.37
C ASN A 63 -6.98 1.55 -9.24
N ARG A 64 -7.41 1.48 -7.99
CA ARG A 64 -6.54 1.55 -6.81
C ARG A 64 -6.33 0.14 -6.27
N VAL A 65 -5.08 -0.22 -6.05
CA VAL A 65 -4.69 -1.44 -5.35
C VAL A 65 -4.10 -1.06 -4.00
N SER A 66 -4.38 -1.87 -2.98
CA SER A 66 -3.79 -1.75 -1.64
C SER A 66 -3.39 -3.12 -1.16
N TYR A 67 -2.47 -3.17 -0.19
CA TYR A 67 -2.11 -4.42 0.47
C TYR A 67 -3.19 -4.81 1.46
N ALA A 68 -3.72 -6.01 1.31
CA ALA A 68 -4.69 -6.60 2.21
C ALA A 68 -4.46 -8.10 2.35
N VAL A 69 -4.97 -8.67 3.43
CA VAL A 69 -4.88 -10.11 3.71
C VAL A 69 -6.20 -10.74 3.30
N GLU A 70 -6.13 -11.74 2.42
CA GLU A 70 -7.31 -12.51 2.01
C GLU A 70 -8.00 -13.16 3.22
N GLY A 71 -9.33 -13.16 3.23
CA GLY A 71 -10.15 -13.68 4.33
C GLY A 71 -9.68 -15.04 4.91
N PRO A 72 -9.38 -16.07 4.09
CA PRO A 72 -8.90 -17.36 4.58
C PRO A 72 -7.58 -17.30 5.35
N LYS A 73 -6.71 -16.34 5.02
CA LYS A 73 -5.39 -16.15 5.65
C LYS A 73 -5.44 -15.32 6.92
N VAL A 74 -6.57 -14.64 7.20
CA VAL A 74 -6.71 -13.79 8.39
C VAL A 74 -6.55 -14.58 9.68
N ARG A 75 -7.08 -15.81 9.76
CA ARG A 75 -6.92 -16.65 10.97
C ARG A 75 -5.46 -17.02 11.22
N ALA A 76 -4.74 -17.39 10.16
CA ALA A 76 -3.31 -17.70 10.23
C ALA A 76 -2.48 -16.47 10.62
N LEU A 77 -2.78 -15.31 10.03
CA LEU A 77 -2.16 -14.03 10.41
C LEU A 77 -2.34 -13.74 11.91
N LYS A 78 -3.57 -13.84 12.44
CA LYS A 78 -3.86 -13.59 13.86
C LYS A 78 -3.07 -14.53 14.77
N HIS A 79 -3.03 -15.81 14.42
CA HIS A 79 -2.25 -16.80 15.16
C HIS A 79 -0.75 -16.45 15.15
N GLU A 80 -0.19 -16.12 13.99
CA GLU A 80 1.22 -15.74 13.84
C GLU A 80 1.57 -14.46 14.62
N LEU A 81 0.68 -13.46 14.58
CA LEU A 81 0.82 -12.23 15.36
C LEU A 81 0.82 -12.49 16.87
N TYR A 82 -0.02 -13.41 17.33
CA TYR A 82 -0.04 -13.81 18.72
C TYR A 82 1.25 -14.55 19.11
N GLN A 83 1.65 -15.56 18.33
CA GLN A 83 2.82 -16.39 18.59
C GLN A 83 4.14 -15.59 18.56
N ARG A 84 4.31 -14.68 17.60
CA ARG A 84 5.60 -13.99 17.37
C ARG A 84 5.66 -12.60 17.96
N CYS A 85 4.53 -11.89 17.99
CA CYS A 85 4.50 -10.49 18.42
C CYS A 85 3.76 -10.31 19.76
N GLY A 86 3.09 -11.34 20.28
CA GLY A 86 2.22 -11.22 21.45
C GLY A 86 1.03 -10.28 21.21
N ILE A 87 0.59 -10.15 19.96
CA ILE A 87 -0.47 -9.25 19.52
C ILE A 87 -1.74 -10.06 19.27
N ASN A 88 -2.86 -9.65 19.89
CA ASN A 88 -4.17 -10.25 19.67
C ASN A 88 -5.10 -9.23 18.99
N ILE A 89 -5.66 -9.58 17.82
CA ILE A 89 -6.50 -8.71 16.97
C ILE A 89 -7.63 -9.47 16.28
#